data_AF-A0A4Y8APD3-F1
#
_entry.id   AF-A0A4Y8APD3-F1
#
_cell.length_a   1.000
_cell.length_b   1.000
_cell.length_c   1.000
_cell.angle_alpha   90.00
_cell.angle_beta   90.00
_cell.angle_gamma   90.00
#
_symmetry.space_group_name_H-M   'P 1'
#
loop_
_entity.id
_entity.type
_entity.pdbx_description
1 polymer ?
#
loop_
_entity_poly.entity_id
_entity_poly.type
_entity_poly.pdbx_seq_one_letter_code
_entity_poly.pdbx_strand_id
1 'polypeptide(L)'
;MSDFNPLDRAKIAVHRSSFDLSSKKLFSAKVGEILPVYWQIAIPGNKYRIKSDWFTRTVPVNTAAYTRIKEYYDFYAVPLRLISRALPQAFTQMSDYMTSAASNASNTERL
;
A
#
# COMPACT_ATOMS: atom_id res chain seq x y z
N MET A 1 26.68 33.17 -4.64
CA MET A 1 25.56 33.06 -5.60
C MET A 1 24.38 32.47 -4.85
N SER A 2 23.28 33.21 -4.69
CA SER A 2 22.05 32.72 -4.06
C SER A 2 21.28 31.86 -5.04
N ASP A 3 21.08 30.58 -4.72
CA ASP A 3 20.16 29.69 -5.45
C ASP A 3 18.71 30.11 -5.20
N PHE A 4 18.31 31.23 -5.80
CA PHE A 4 16.93 31.68 -5.84
C PHE A 4 16.25 30.95 -7.00
N ASN A 5 15.75 29.74 -6.76
CA ASN A 5 14.88 29.07 -7.71
C ASN A 5 13.41 29.51 -7.45
N PRO A 6 12.83 30.39 -8.28
CA PRO A 6 11.48 30.90 -8.07
C PRO A 6 10.40 29.81 -8.18
N LEU A 7 10.72 28.67 -8.80
CA LEU A 7 9.80 27.54 -8.98
C LEU A 7 9.62 26.73 -7.69
N ASP A 8 10.60 26.75 -6.78
CA ASP A 8 10.50 26.03 -5.51
C ASP A 8 9.48 26.71 -4.55
N ARG A 9 9.21 27.99 -4.79
CA ARG A 9 8.22 28.80 -4.07
C ARG A 9 6.84 28.78 -4.72
N ALA A 10 6.73 28.35 -5.97
CA ALA A 10 5.46 28.21 -6.69
C ALA A 10 4.73 26.91 -6.27
N LYS A 11 4.52 26.74 -4.96
CA LYS A 11 3.78 25.61 -4.42
C LYS A 11 2.39 26.08 -4.03
N ILE A 12 1.37 25.50 -4.69
CA ILE A 12 -0.02 25.72 -4.32
C ILE A 12 -0.20 25.24 -2.88
N ALA A 13 -0.69 26.12 -2.00
CA ALA A 13 -1.02 25.76 -0.63
C ALA A 13 -2.20 24.78 -0.65
N VAL A 14 -1.90 23.49 -0.58
CA VAL A 14 -2.90 22.43 -0.56
C VAL A 14 -3.44 22.26 0.87
N HIS A 15 -4.72 22.56 1.08
CA HIS A 15 -5.40 22.22 2.33
C HIS A 15 -5.47 20.69 2.47
N ARG A 16 -5.00 20.15 3.60
CA ARG A 16 -5.03 18.72 3.89
C ARG A 16 -6.17 18.42 4.85
N SER A 17 -7.30 17.97 4.32
CA SER A 17 -8.40 17.46 5.14
C SER A 17 -8.08 16.04 5.66
N SER A 18 -8.56 15.71 6.85
CA SER A 18 -8.54 14.35 7.37
C SER A 18 -9.83 13.64 6.98
N PHE A 19 -9.70 12.51 6.32
CA PHE A 19 -10.81 11.64 5.99
C PHE A 19 -10.79 10.43 6.92
N ASP A 20 -11.97 9.99 7.38
CA ASP A 20 -12.11 8.71 8.06
C ASP A 20 -12.42 7.62 7.03
N LEU A 21 -11.56 6.61 7.00
CA LEU A 21 -11.68 5.45 6.12
C LEU A 21 -11.86 4.16 6.92
N SER A 22 -12.15 4.28 8.21
CA SER A 22 -12.41 3.14 9.07
C SER A 22 -13.64 2.36 8.60
N SER A 23 -13.54 1.03 8.61
CA SER A 23 -14.68 0.17 8.32
C SER A 23 -14.58 -1.14 9.10
N LYS A 24 -15.72 -1.62 9.59
CA LYS A 24 -15.81 -2.91 10.26
C LYS A 24 -15.67 -4.03 9.22
N LYS A 25 -14.71 -4.93 9.43
CA LYS A 25 -14.50 -6.12 8.59
C LYS A 25 -14.88 -7.36 9.37
N LEU A 26 -15.78 -8.15 8.82
CA LEU A 26 -16.20 -9.45 9.35
C LEU A 26 -15.69 -10.50 8.37
N PHE A 27 -14.89 -11.45 8.85
CA PHE A 27 -14.31 -12.50 8.03
C PHE A 27 -14.16 -13.80 8.84
N SER A 28 -13.95 -14.90 8.12
CA SER A 28 -13.57 -16.19 8.70
C SER A 28 -12.31 -16.67 7.97
N ALA A 29 -11.41 -17.32 8.69
CA ALA A 29 -10.14 -17.81 8.17
C ALA A 29 -9.82 -19.20 8.71
N LYS A 30 -9.07 -19.97 7.93
CA LYS A 30 -8.48 -21.23 8.41
C LYS A 30 -7.25 -20.94 9.27
N VAL A 31 -7.00 -21.80 10.25
CA VAL A 31 -5.79 -21.71 11.08
C VAL A 31 -4.57 -22.07 10.24
N GLY A 32 -3.53 -21.24 10.28
CA GLY A 32 -2.26 -21.48 9.58
C GLY A 32 -2.14 -20.85 8.18
N GLU A 33 -3.21 -20.25 7.65
CA GLU A 33 -3.16 -19.52 6.38
C GLU A 33 -3.04 -18.01 6.62
N ILE A 34 -2.26 -17.32 5.78
CA ILE A 34 -2.20 -15.85 5.74
C ILE A 34 -3.35 -15.37 4.86
N LEU A 35 -4.28 -14.61 5.43
CA LEU A 35 -5.47 -14.11 4.73
C LEU A 35 -5.44 -12.58 4.58
N PRO A 36 -5.54 -12.03 3.36
CA PRO A 36 -5.69 -10.59 3.17
C PRO A 36 -7.13 -10.14 3.50
N VAL A 37 -7.28 -9.37 4.59
CA VAL A 37 -8.60 -8.90 5.07
C VAL A 37 -8.99 -7.54 4.48
N TYR A 38 -8.01 -6.67 4.25
CA TYR A 38 -8.23 -5.31 3.79
C TYR A 38 -7.08 -4.84 2.91
N TRP A 39 -7.42 -4.14 1.84
CA TRP A 39 -6.47 -3.44 1.00
C TRP A 39 -7.04 -2.08 0.61
N GLN A 40 -6.17 -1.10 0.46
CA GLN A 40 -6.51 0.20 -0.06
C GLN A 40 -5.32 0.80 -0.83
N ILE A 41 -5.62 1.52 -1.90
CA ILE A 41 -4.63 2.33 -2.60
C ILE A 41 -4.34 3.59 -1.78
N ALA A 42 -3.06 3.76 -1.43
CA ALA A 42 -2.57 4.94 -0.76
C ALA A 42 -2.09 5.99 -1.77
N ILE A 43 -2.44 7.25 -1.51
CA ILE A 43 -1.95 8.41 -2.27
C ILE A 43 -0.58 8.81 -1.68
N PRO A 44 0.43 9.04 -2.53
CA PRO A 44 1.76 9.44 -2.07
C PRO A 44 1.71 10.78 -1.32
N GLY A 45 2.49 10.88 -0.23
CA GLY A 45 2.59 12.10 0.57
C GLY A 45 1.48 12.30 1.61
N ASN A 46 0.51 11.39 1.71
CA ASN A 46 -0.49 11.37 2.78
C ASN A 46 0.02 10.63 4.04
N LYS A 47 -0.50 11.03 5.20
CA LYS A 47 -0.23 10.38 6.48
C LYS A 47 -1.36 9.40 6.79
N TYR A 48 -1.04 8.13 6.96
CA TYR A 48 -1.99 7.08 7.31
C TYR A 48 -1.86 6.75 8.79
N ARG A 49 -3.00 6.74 9.51
CA ARG A 49 -3.07 6.32 10.92
C ARG A 49 -4.00 5.12 11.01
N ILE A 50 -3.43 3.96 11.25
CA ILE A 50 -4.16 2.70 11.38
C ILE A 50 -4.28 2.38 12.87
N LYS A 51 -5.51 2.11 13.32
CA LYS A 51 -5.80 1.53 14.64
C LYS A 51 -6.60 0.26 14.41
N SER A 52 -6.16 -0.83 15.01
CA SER A 52 -6.82 -2.14 14.91
C SER A 52 -7.34 -2.53 16.29
N ASP A 53 -8.63 -2.80 16.36
CA ASP A 53 -9.30 -3.48 17.47
C ASP A 53 -10.06 -4.66 16.86
N TRP A 54 -9.92 -5.85 17.44
CA TRP A 54 -10.48 -7.06 16.87
C TRP A 54 -10.87 -8.07 17.94
N PHE A 55 -11.79 -8.93 17.56
CA PHE A 55 -12.27 -10.00 18.38
C PHE A 55 -12.57 -11.22 17.52
N THR A 56 -11.97 -12.35 17.88
CA THR A 56 -12.04 -13.58 17.11
C THR A 56 -12.68 -14.69 17.92
N ARG A 57 -13.38 -15.58 17.22
CA ARG A 57 -14.03 -16.77 17.80
C ARG A 57 -13.67 -17.97 16.95
N THR A 58 -13.38 -19.09 17.60
CA THR A 58 -13.28 -20.39 16.92
C THR A 58 -14.66 -21.00 16.76
N VAL A 59 -14.80 -21.88 15.78
CA VAL A 59 -15.96 -22.78 15.68
C VAL A 59 -16.05 -23.61 16.97
N PRO A 60 -17.26 -23.94 17.45
CA PRO A 60 -17.43 -24.84 18.58
C PRO A 60 -16.67 -26.16 18.36
N VAL A 61 -15.96 -26.59 19.40
CA VAL A 61 -15.18 -27.84 19.41
C VAL A 61 -15.92 -28.88 20.25
N ASN A 62 -15.85 -30.15 19.84
CA ASN A 62 -16.50 -31.26 20.55
C ASN A 62 -15.79 -31.66 21.87
N THR A 63 -14.64 -31.04 22.17
CA THR A 63 -13.82 -31.30 23.35
C THR A 63 -13.43 -29.98 24.02
N ALA A 64 -12.92 -30.03 25.25
CA ALA A 64 -12.42 -28.84 25.94
C ALA A 64 -11.25 -28.21 25.17
N ALA A 65 -11.21 -26.88 25.15
CA ALA A 65 -10.16 -26.13 24.47
C ALA A 65 -8.80 -26.40 25.14
N TYR A 66 -7.92 -27.12 24.45
CA TYR A 66 -6.64 -27.59 24.99
C TYR A 66 -5.48 -26.61 24.77
N THR A 67 -5.61 -25.73 23.78
CA THR A 67 -4.54 -24.81 23.36
C THR A 67 -5.09 -23.43 23.04
N ARG A 68 -4.32 -22.39 23.37
CA ARG A 68 -4.61 -21.00 22.99
C ARG A 68 -4.08 -20.72 21.59
N ILE A 69 -4.90 -20.10 20.74
CA ILE A 69 -4.50 -19.61 19.42
C ILE A 69 -3.91 -18.20 19.58
N LYS A 70 -2.80 -17.93 18.88
CA LYS A 70 -2.23 -16.58 18.74
C LYS A 70 -2.56 -16.06 17.35
N GLU A 71 -3.05 -14.84 17.29
CA GLU A 71 -3.44 -14.18 16.05
C GLU A 71 -2.51 -12.99 15.82
N TYR A 72 -2.05 -12.87 14.58
CA TYR A 72 -1.13 -11.81 14.15
C TYR A 72 -1.77 -11.04 13.00
N TYR A 73 -1.76 -9.72 13.11
CA TYR A 73 -2.20 -8.81 12.05
C TYR A 73 -1.02 -7.96 11.62
N ASP A 74 -0.61 -8.14 10.37
CA ASP A 74 0.50 -7.39 9.78
C ASP A 74 -0.02 -6.37 8.77
N PHE A 75 0.60 -5.20 8.77
CA PHE A 75 0.30 -4.12 7.83
C PHE A 75 1.50 -3.87 6.93
N TYR A 76 1.29 -4.05 5.62
CA TYR A 76 2.33 -3.87 4.62
C TYR A 76 2.02 -2.65 3.73
N ALA A 77 2.97 -1.72 3.67
CA ALA A 77 2.92 -0.60 2.73
C ALA A 77 3.75 -0.97 1.49
N VAL A 78 3.07 -1.38 0.41
CA VAL A 78 3.72 -1.80 -0.84
C VAL A 78 3.60 -0.69 -1.88
N PRO A 79 4.71 -0.05 -2.29
CA PRO A 79 4.69 0.90 -3.39
C PRO A 79 4.21 0.23 -4.69
N LEU A 80 3.25 0.85 -5.38
CA LEU A 80 2.69 0.32 -6.64
C LEU A 80 3.76 0.05 -7.72
N ARG A 81 4.86 0.81 -7.71
CA ARG A 81 6.01 0.60 -8.60
C ARG A 81 6.69 -0.77 -8.46
N LEU A 82 6.52 -1.45 -7.31
CA LEU A 82 7.05 -2.80 -7.09
C LEU A 82 6.12 -3.89 -7.64
N ILE A 83 4.82 -3.60 -7.76
CA ILE A 83 3.83 -4.54 -8.31
C ILE A 83 3.92 -4.55 -9.82
N SER A 84 4.05 -3.38 -10.45
CA SER A 84 4.23 -3.27 -11.89
C SER A 84 5.13 -2.10 -12.27
N ARG A 85 6.11 -2.39 -13.13
CA ARG A 85 7.05 -1.41 -13.67
C ARG A 85 6.37 -0.37 -14.57
N ALA A 86 5.22 -0.72 -15.17
CA ALA A 86 4.50 0.15 -16.10
C ALA A 86 3.55 1.15 -15.39
N LEU A 87 3.23 0.93 -14.11
CA LEU A 87 2.28 1.79 -13.39
C LEU A 87 2.70 3.27 -13.33
N PRO A 88 3.98 3.63 -13.09
CA PRO A 88 4.41 5.03 -13.14
C PRO A 88 4.17 5.70 -14.50
N GLN A 89 4.35 4.96 -15.61
CA GLN A 89 4.05 5.45 -16.96
C GLN A 89 2.55 5.68 -17.15
N ALA A 90 1.72 4.76 -16.65
CA ALA A 90 0.26 4.89 -16.72
C ALA A 90 -0.25 6.14 -15.98
N PHE A 91 0.34 6.51 -14.84
CA PHE A 91 -0.07 7.70 -14.09
C PHE A 91 0.43 9.02 -14.68
N THR A 92 1.63 9.01 -15.27
CA THR A 92 2.25 10.21 -15.86
C THR A 92 1.79 10.46 -17.29
N GLN A 93 1.14 9.47 -17.92
CA GLN A 93 0.79 9.45 -19.36
C GLN A 93 1.99 9.76 -20.27
N MET A 94 3.21 9.55 -19.78
CA MET A 94 4.43 9.71 -20.55
C MET A 94 4.71 8.41 -21.30
N SER A 95 4.59 8.47 -22.62
CA SER A 95 4.89 7.34 -23.52
C SER A 95 6.36 6.93 -23.51
N ASP A 96 7.27 7.85 -23.17
CA ASP A 96 8.74 7.68 -23.31
C ASP A 96 9.49 7.61 -21.97
N TYR A 97 8.82 7.26 -20.86
CA TYR A 97 9.52 7.13 -19.58
C TYR A 97 10.23 5.78 -19.45
N MET A 98 11.39 5.64 -20.08
CA MET A 98 12.13 4.37 -20.16
C MET A 98 12.91 4.05 -18.88
N THR A 99 12.42 3.06 -18.12
CA THR A 99 12.88 2.76 -16.76
C THR A 99 13.91 1.64 -16.68
N SER A 100 14.39 1.09 -17.81
CA SER A 100 15.49 0.13 -17.81
C SER A 100 16.35 0.20 -19.06
N ALA A 101 17.66 0.18 -18.82
CA ALA A 101 18.67 -0.04 -19.84
C ALA A 101 18.67 -1.54 -20.21
N ALA A 102 18.59 -1.86 -21.51
CA ALA A 102 18.87 -3.21 -22.02
C ALA A 102 20.39 -3.47 -22.11
N SER A 103 21.18 -2.40 -22.23
CA SER A 103 22.64 -2.42 -22.20
C SER A 103 23.17 -1.04 -21.79
N ASN A 104 24.48 -0.92 -21.59
CA ASN A 104 25.13 0.37 -21.33
C ASN A 104 24.92 1.41 -22.47
N ALA A 105 24.43 1.00 -23.64
CA ALA A 105 24.20 1.86 -24.80
C ALA A 105 22.77 1.81 -25.36
N SER A 106 21.87 0.98 -24.80
CA SER A 106 20.51 0.81 -25.33
C SER A 106 19.48 0.57 -24.24
N ASN A 107 18.25 1.04 -24.47
CA ASN A 107 17.12 0.81 -23.57
C ASN A 107 16.30 -0.41 -24.00
N THR A 108 15.58 -1.02 -23.06
CA THR A 108 14.75 -2.21 -23.34
C THR A 108 13.58 -1.83 -24.24
N GLU A 109 13.39 -2.59 -25.33
CA GLU A 109 12.27 -2.39 -26.24
C GLU A 109 10.93 -2.68 -25.54
N ARG A 110 9.90 -1.93 -25.95
CA ARG A 110 8.54 -2.06 -25.40
C ARG A 110 7.95 -3.41 -25.83
N LEU A 111 7.43 -4.18 -24.87
CA LEU A 111 6.51 -5.29 -25.14
C LEU A 111 5.14 -4.75 -25.57
#